data_AF-A0A0E0KKF8-F1
#
_entry.id   AF-A0A0E0KKF8-F1
#
_cell.length_a   1.000
_cell.length_b   1.000
_cell.length_c   1.000
_cell.angle_alpha   90.00
_cell.angle_beta   90.00
_cell.angle_gamma   90.00
#
_symmetry.space_group_name_H-M   'P 1'
#
loop_
_entity.id
_entity.type
_entity.pdbx_description
1 polymer ?
#
loop_
_entity_poly.entity_id
_entity_poly.type
_entity_poly.pdbx_seq_one_letter_code
_entity_poly.pdbx_strand_id
1 'polypeptide(L)'
;MPYELLVENLMDPAHVPYAHKGLFGELPRREDPASQFVAPCTVYGTPIRTDLEVKKKKMMKPEVRVVLFSVPVAPGRSRFIWASRYKVGGWLDKILPHWFYHVTSNSILDSDTYLLHVEERNITTVGLDNWHKACYVPTSSDNLVVAYRNWFRKYCNHQIGWAKPNPTVNQQLPPTPTRAQLLERYWSHVMQCTSCSVALKRMRALEVALLVASVAVVGFLAAGKGTVVTSSVQRAAVVARQLHLEDLLFSRTMSMLTSDVSNDASRKPVMCCCC
;
A
#
# COMPACT_ATOMS: atom_id res chain seq x y z
N MET A 1 6.52 -6.39 -10.53
CA MET A 1 7.50 -5.48 -9.95
C MET A 1 8.80 -6.26 -9.98
N PRO A 2 9.73 -5.82 -10.82
CA PRO A 2 11.07 -6.39 -10.86
C PRO A 2 11.80 -6.08 -9.55
N TYR A 3 12.71 -6.96 -9.18
CA TYR A 3 13.42 -6.87 -7.91
C TYR A 3 14.31 -5.62 -7.83
N GLU A 4 15.04 -5.32 -8.91
CA GLU A 4 16.03 -4.26 -8.99
C GLU A 4 15.40 -2.87 -8.85
N LEU A 5 14.24 -2.64 -9.48
CA LEU A 5 13.53 -1.36 -9.37
C LEU A 5 12.84 -1.21 -8.03
N LEU A 6 12.36 -2.32 -7.44
CA LEU A 6 11.75 -2.28 -6.11
C LEU A 6 12.79 -1.96 -5.03
N VAL A 7 13.99 -2.53 -5.13
CA VAL A 7 15.10 -2.24 -4.21
C VAL A 7 15.60 -0.81 -4.40
N GLU A 8 15.70 -0.34 -5.64
CA GLU A 8 16.05 1.04 -5.95
C GLU A 8 15.05 2.05 -5.39
N ASN A 9 13.76 1.87 -5.66
CA ASN A 9 12.70 2.75 -5.19
C ASN A 9 12.69 2.90 -3.67
N LEU A 10 13.02 1.82 -2.97
CA LEU A 10 13.12 1.81 -1.52
C LEU A 10 14.31 2.61 -0.97
N MET A 11 15.34 2.81 -1.78
CA MET A 11 16.51 3.62 -1.46
C MET A 11 16.39 5.08 -1.91
N ASP A 12 15.38 5.40 -2.70
CA ASP A 12 15.14 6.75 -3.20
C ASP A 12 14.14 7.50 -2.31
N PRO A 13 14.56 8.41 -1.43
CA PRO A 13 13.61 9.24 -0.69
C PRO A 13 12.92 10.30 -1.57
N ALA A 14 13.42 10.58 -2.78
CA ALA A 14 12.91 11.67 -3.62
C ALA A 14 11.55 11.34 -4.25
N HIS A 15 11.21 10.07 -4.50
CA HIS A 15 9.88 9.70 -5.00
C HIS A 15 8.77 9.90 -3.97
N VAL A 16 9.08 9.86 -2.66
CA VAL A 16 8.06 9.79 -1.59
C VAL A 16 7.04 10.93 -1.62
N PRO A 17 7.42 12.21 -1.78
CA PRO A 17 6.45 13.31 -1.89
C PRO A 17 5.54 13.22 -3.13
N TYR A 18 5.98 12.52 -4.18
CA TYR A 18 5.28 12.46 -5.46
C TYR A 18 4.40 11.21 -5.58
N ALA A 19 4.94 10.04 -5.29
CA ALA A 19 4.23 8.77 -5.38
C ALA A 19 3.28 8.55 -4.19
N HIS A 20 3.71 8.92 -2.98
CA HIS A 20 2.96 8.68 -1.73
C HIS A 20 2.22 9.91 -1.23
N LYS A 21 1.87 10.82 -2.14
CA LYS A 21 1.19 12.08 -1.79
C LYS A 21 -0.09 11.82 -1.01
N GLY A 22 -0.15 12.34 0.22
CA GLY A 22 -1.30 12.18 1.12
C GLY A 22 -1.33 10.87 1.91
N LEU A 23 -0.34 9.98 1.74
CA LEU A 23 -0.18 8.77 2.57
C LEU A 23 0.69 9.03 3.81
N PHE A 24 1.70 9.90 3.68
CA PHE A 24 2.55 10.34 4.78
C PHE A 24 2.21 11.78 5.19
N GLY A 25 2.41 12.12 6.46
CA GLY A 25 2.38 13.52 6.94
C GLY A 25 3.58 14.31 6.43
N GLU A 26 3.90 15.45 7.06
CA GLU A 26 5.15 16.17 6.75
C GLU A 26 6.35 15.25 6.94
N LEU A 27 7.06 14.97 5.84
CA LEU A 27 8.29 14.20 5.89
C LEU A 27 9.34 15.02 6.65
N PRO A 28 10.09 14.40 7.59
CA PRO A 28 11.10 15.11 8.33
C PRO A 28 12.11 15.75 7.37
N ARG A 29 12.43 17.02 7.64
CA ARG A 29 13.50 17.72 6.93
C ARG A 29 14.80 16.98 7.25
N ARG A 30 15.48 16.56 6.18
CA ARG A 30 16.69 15.73 6.14
C ARG A 30 17.70 16.10 7.22
N GLU A 31 17.74 15.35 8.33
CA GLU A 31 18.92 15.32 9.23
C GLU A 31 19.29 13.94 9.80
N ASP A 32 18.57 12.84 9.54
CA ASP A 32 19.10 11.50 9.86
C ASP A 32 18.33 10.39 9.13
N PRO A 33 18.90 9.72 8.10
CA PRO A 33 18.30 8.51 7.57
C PRO A 33 18.56 7.38 8.57
N ALA A 34 17.61 7.15 9.47
CA ALA A 34 17.62 5.95 10.32
C ALA A 34 17.27 4.66 9.53
N SER A 35 17.46 4.65 8.20
CA SER A 35 17.24 3.52 7.30
C SER A 35 18.57 2.97 6.80
N GLN A 36 18.82 1.68 7.06
CA GLN A 36 20.02 0.97 6.63
C GLN A 36 19.61 -0.12 5.62
N PHE A 37 20.33 -0.19 4.51
CA PHE A 37 20.24 -1.31 3.57
C PHE A 37 21.33 -2.33 3.88
N VAL A 38 20.92 -3.58 4.05
CA VAL A 38 21.79 -4.75 4.14
C VAL A 38 21.51 -5.63 2.94
N ALA A 39 22.52 -5.73 2.07
CA ALA A 39 22.47 -6.57 0.89
C ALA A 39 22.12 -8.04 1.27
N PRO A 40 21.42 -8.78 0.39
CA PRO A 40 20.97 -8.35 -0.93
C PRO A 40 19.65 -7.58 -0.91
N CYS A 41 18.81 -7.75 0.10
CA CYS A 41 17.40 -7.38 -0.02
C CYS A 41 16.76 -6.79 1.25
N THR A 42 17.53 -6.50 2.30
CA THR A 42 16.99 -6.03 3.58
C THR A 42 17.09 -4.51 3.67
N VAL A 43 15.99 -3.81 3.87
CA VAL A 43 16.00 -2.42 4.35
C VAL A 43 15.31 -2.37 5.70
N TYR A 44 15.96 -1.77 6.69
CA TYR A 44 15.35 -1.53 7.99
C TYR A 44 15.57 -0.12 8.48
N GLY A 45 14.59 0.42 9.19
CA GLY A 45 14.72 1.73 9.81
C GLY A 45 13.46 2.25 10.48
N THR A 46 13.57 3.48 10.97
CA THR A 46 12.45 4.27 11.50
C THR A 46 12.10 5.41 10.54
N PRO A 47 11.22 5.19 9.54
CA PRO A 47 10.95 6.15 8.47
C PRO A 47 10.18 7.40 8.92
N ILE A 48 9.60 7.38 10.12
CA ILE A 48 8.82 8.48 10.68
C ILE A 48 9.45 8.90 12.01
N ARG A 49 10.30 9.93 11.99
CA ARG A 49 10.58 10.77 13.15
C ARG A 49 9.87 12.09 12.92
N THR A 50 8.60 12.18 13.33
CA THR A 50 7.97 13.50 13.47
C THR A 50 8.52 14.14 14.73
N ASP A 51 9.56 14.95 14.59
CA ASP A 51 9.91 15.95 15.59
C ASP A 51 8.93 17.12 15.48
N LEU A 52 7.64 16.82 15.61
CA LEU A 52 6.66 17.85 15.87
C LEU A 52 6.90 18.27 17.32
N GLU A 53 7.52 19.44 17.48
CA GLU A 53 7.56 20.19 18.75
C GLU A 53 6.14 20.58 19.17
N VAL A 54 5.29 19.60 19.50
CA VAL A 54 4.02 19.87 20.15
C VAL A 54 4.33 20.15 21.61
N LYS A 55 4.53 21.44 21.91
CA LYS A 55 4.41 21.97 23.27
C LYS A 55 3.14 21.38 23.91
N LYS A 56 3.31 20.69 25.04
CA LYS A 56 2.28 20.16 25.96
C LYS A 56 1.53 18.88 25.53
N LYS A 57 2.21 17.75 25.53
CA LYS A 57 1.86 16.50 26.27
C LYS A 57 2.91 15.45 25.92
N LYS A 58 3.48 14.74 26.90
CA LYS A 58 4.29 13.53 26.66
C LYS A 58 3.39 12.44 26.07
N MET A 59 3.00 12.55 24.80
CA MET A 59 2.54 11.38 24.04
C MET A 59 3.78 10.63 23.58
N MET A 60 3.80 9.32 23.80
CA MET A 60 4.91 8.46 23.40
C MET A 60 5.08 8.60 21.88
N LYS A 61 6.30 8.90 21.41
CA LYS A 61 6.58 9.05 19.98
C LYS A 61 6.25 7.73 19.27
N PRO A 62 5.53 7.75 18.13
CA PRO A 62 5.23 6.54 17.39
C PRO A 62 6.53 5.89 16.89
N GLU A 63 6.77 4.64 17.28
CA GLU A 63 7.94 3.87 16.83
C GLU A 63 7.48 2.93 15.71
N VAL A 64 7.97 3.16 14.50
CA VAL A 64 7.73 2.29 13.35
C VAL A 64 9.05 1.63 12.97
N ARG A 65 9.16 0.32 13.15
CA ARG A 65 10.26 -0.45 12.57
C ARG A 65 9.74 -1.22 11.37
N VAL A 66 10.35 -1.00 10.21
CA VAL A 66 10.04 -1.73 8.99
C VAL A 66 11.24 -2.61 8.65
N VAL A 67 10.99 -3.84 8.22
CA VAL A 67 11.96 -4.72 7.56
C VAL A 67 11.33 -5.17 6.26
N LEU A 68 12.02 -4.91 5.16
CA LEU A 68 11.54 -5.25 3.82
C LEU A 68 12.49 -6.28 3.22
N PHE A 69 11.94 -7.36 2.67
CA PHE A 69 12.68 -8.32 1.85
C PHE A 69 12.07 -8.40 0.46
N SER A 70 12.92 -8.32 -0.56
CA SER A 70 12.55 -8.63 -1.94
C SER A 70 13.26 -9.90 -2.37
N VAL A 71 12.52 -10.87 -2.92
CA VAL A 71 13.06 -12.13 -3.42
C VAL A 71 12.68 -12.27 -4.89
N PRO A 72 13.64 -12.27 -5.82
CA PRO A 72 13.35 -12.43 -7.23
C PRO A 72 12.81 -13.84 -7.53
N VAL A 73 11.76 -13.94 -8.35
CA VAL A 73 11.09 -15.21 -8.68
C VAL A 73 11.17 -15.51 -10.19
N ALA A 74 10.99 -14.50 -11.03
CA ALA A 74 11.05 -14.57 -12.49
C ALA A 74 11.28 -13.15 -13.07
N PRO A 75 11.56 -12.98 -14.38
CA PRO A 75 11.60 -11.64 -14.99
C PRO A 75 10.34 -10.83 -14.67
N GLY A 76 10.54 -9.62 -14.16
CA GLY A 76 9.47 -8.70 -13.76
C GLY A 76 8.63 -9.10 -12.55
N ARG A 77 9.01 -10.19 -11.86
CA ARG A 77 8.31 -10.72 -10.69
C ARG A 77 9.25 -10.97 -9.52
N SER A 78 9.07 -10.21 -8.45
CA SER A 78 9.62 -10.49 -7.13
C SER A 78 8.50 -10.81 -6.14
N ARG A 79 8.84 -11.60 -5.12
CA ARG A 79 8.07 -11.71 -3.88
C ARG A 79 8.55 -10.62 -2.95
N PHE A 80 7.63 -9.77 -2.50
CA PHE A 80 7.91 -8.71 -1.55
C PHE A 80 7.33 -9.07 -0.18
N ILE A 81 8.16 -9.00 0.85
CA ILE A 81 7.81 -9.34 2.22
C ILE A 81 7.99 -8.08 3.05
N TRP A 82 6.89 -7.57 3.59
CA TRP A 82 6.87 -6.39 4.46
C TRP A 82 6.58 -6.83 5.88
N ALA A 83 7.54 -6.66 6.79
CA ALA A 83 7.34 -6.86 8.22
C ALA A 83 7.47 -5.52 8.96
N SER A 84 6.38 -5.05 9.55
CA SER A 84 6.34 -3.80 10.31
C SER A 84 5.89 -4.01 11.75
N ARG A 85 6.55 -3.32 12.66
CA ARG A 85 6.15 -3.17 14.06
C ARG A 85 5.74 -1.72 14.27
N TYR A 86 4.44 -1.51 14.47
CA TYR A 86 3.87 -0.22 14.84
C TYR A 86 3.69 -0.16 16.35
N LYS A 87 4.18 0.91 16.98
CA LYS A 87 3.78 1.31 18.33
C LYS A 87 3.31 2.75 18.25
N VAL A 88 2.00 2.98 18.18
CA VAL A 88 1.45 4.34 18.02
C VAL A 88 1.28 5.04 19.38
N GLY A 89 1.29 4.27 20.48
CA GLY A 89 1.16 4.78 21.83
C GLY A 89 -0.28 5.20 22.16
N GLY A 90 -0.67 5.03 23.42
CA GLY A 90 -1.98 5.47 23.91
C GLY A 90 -3.14 4.53 23.53
N TRP A 91 -4.36 5.07 23.49
CA TRP A 91 -5.60 4.30 23.34
C TRP A 91 -5.86 3.80 21.91
N LEU A 92 -5.26 4.43 20.90
CA LEU A 92 -5.44 4.07 19.49
C LEU A 92 -4.87 2.68 19.16
N ASP A 93 -3.75 2.29 19.77
CA ASP A 93 -3.15 0.94 19.65
C ASP A 93 -4.13 -0.16 20.09
N LYS A 94 -5.11 0.15 20.95
CA LYS A 94 -6.11 -0.82 21.45
C LYS A 94 -7.35 -0.93 20.58
N ILE A 95 -7.62 0.06 19.73
CA ILE A 95 -8.86 0.16 18.95
C ILE A 95 -8.63 -0.15 17.48
N LEU A 96 -7.51 0.30 16.92
CA LEU A 96 -7.22 0.09 15.52
C LEU A 96 -6.86 -1.38 15.28
N PRO A 97 -7.63 -2.11 14.44
CA PRO A 97 -7.38 -3.52 14.21
C PRO A 97 -6.13 -3.71 13.36
N HIS A 98 -5.44 -4.83 13.56
CA HIS A 98 -4.21 -5.16 12.84
C HIS A 98 -4.33 -5.07 11.30
N TRP A 99 -5.47 -5.47 10.74
CA TRP A 99 -5.71 -5.41 9.29
C TRP A 99 -5.67 -3.98 8.75
N PHE A 100 -6.01 -2.98 9.57
CA PHE A 100 -6.02 -1.57 9.17
C PHE A 100 -4.60 -1.06 8.90
N TYR A 101 -3.66 -1.35 9.80
CA TYR A 101 -2.24 -1.02 9.60
C TYR A 101 -1.65 -1.77 8.40
N HIS A 102 -2.03 -3.04 8.25
CA HIS A 102 -1.55 -3.88 7.15
C HIS A 102 -2.05 -3.40 5.77
N VAL A 103 -3.35 -3.09 5.63
CA VAL A 103 -3.89 -2.59 4.35
C VAL A 103 -3.39 -1.18 4.03
N THR A 104 -3.16 -0.35 5.04
CA THR A 104 -2.54 0.97 4.86
C THR A 104 -1.12 0.85 4.30
N SER A 105 -0.36 -0.14 4.75
CA SER A 105 0.99 -0.40 4.21
C SER A 105 0.96 -0.82 2.73
N ASN A 106 -0.08 -1.56 2.31
CA ASN A 106 -0.25 -1.94 0.90
C ASN A 106 -0.52 -0.72 0.01
N SER A 107 -1.14 0.34 0.53
CA SER A 107 -1.40 1.56 -0.26
C SER A 107 -0.11 2.24 -0.73
N ILE A 108 0.99 2.08 0.01
CA ILE A 108 2.33 2.54 -0.38
C ILE A 108 2.85 1.72 -1.56
N LEU A 109 2.64 0.41 -1.58
CA LEU A 109 3.06 -0.43 -2.71
C LEU A 109 2.21 -0.16 -3.95
N ASP A 110 0.92 0.11 -3.76
CA ASP A 110 -0.01 0.38 -4.86
C ASP A 110 0.34 1.69 -5.59
N SER A 111 0.80 2.73 -4.88
CA SER A 111 1.23 4.00 -5.48
C SER A 111 2.47 3.85 -6.37
N ASP A 112 3.38 2.93 -6.01
CA ASP A 112 4.61 2.70 -6.79
C ASP A 112 4.41 1.70 -7.93
N THR A 113 3.46 0.76 -7.79
CA THR A 113 3.32 -0.39 -8.69
C THR A 113 3.25 -0.01 -10.17
N TYR A 114 2.47 1.02 -10.51
CA TYR A 114 2.34 1.47 -11.90
C TYR A 114 3.61 2.19 -12.40
N LEU A 115 4.23 3.01 -11.56
CA LEU A 115 5.45 3.76 -11.91
C LEU A 115 6.60 2.79 -12.20
N LEU A 116 6.85 1.83 -11.28
CA LEU A 116 7.89 0.83 -11.43
C LEU A 116 7.64 -0.10 -12.63
N HIS A 117 6.37 -0.33 -12.98
CA HIS A 117 6.03 -1.09 -14.18
C HIS A 117 6.42 -0.33 -15.46
N VAL A 118 6.11 0.97 -15.56
CA VAL A 118 6.50 1.79 -16.72
C VAL A 118 8.02 1.90 -16.81
N GLU A 119 8.69 2.08 -15.67
CA GLU A 119 10.14 2.14 -15.58
C GLU A 119 10.82 0.86 -16.11
N GLU A 120 10.32 -0.32 -15.73
CA GLU A 120 10.76 -1.62 -16.25
C GLU A 120 10.71 -1.68 -17.78
N ARG A 121 9.61 -1.19 -18.37
CA ARG A 121 9.44 -1.18 -19.83
C ARG A 121 10.44 -0.24 -20.48
N ASN A 122 10.60 0.97 -19.95
CA ASN A 122 11.54 1.94 -20.48
C ASN A 122 12.99 1.44 -20.42
N ILE A 123 13.43 0.87 -19.30
CA ILE A 123 14.77 0.28 -19.16
C ILE A 123 14.98 -0.87 -20.14
N THR A 124 13.96 -1.72 -20.35
CA THR A 124 14.02 -2.80 -21.34
C THR A 124 14.21 -2.28 -22.75
N THR A 125 13.64 -1.12 -23.11
CA THR A 125 13.81 -0.52 -24.45
C THR A 125 15.23 0.02 -24.70
N VAL A 126 15.85 0.65 -23.70
CA VAL A 126 17.21 1.23 -23.85
C VAL A 126 18.32 0.22 -23.57
N GLY A 127 18.00 -0.88 -22.89
CA GLY A 127 18.92 -1.91 -22.44
C GLY A 127 19.54 -1.60 -21.08
N LEU A 128 19.87 -2.66 -20.34
CA LEU A 128 20.37 -2.59 -18.96
C LEU A 128 21.64 -1.75 -18.81
N ASP A 129 22.56 -1.78 -19.78
CA ASP A 129 23.80 -1.00 -19.72
C ASP A 129 23.56 0.51 -19.89
N ASN A 130 22.45 0.87 -20.55
CA ASN A 130 22.03 2.24 -20.81
C ASN A 130 20.88 2.69 -19.90
N TRP A 131 20.63 2.00 -18.78
CA TRP A 131 19.49 2.27 -17.89
C TRP A 131 19.33 3.75 -17.52
N HIS A 132 20.46 4.46 -17.35
CA HIS A 132 20.49 5.88 -17.03
C HIS A 132 19.82 6.76 -18.10
N LYS A 133 19.78 6.33 -19.37
CA LYS A 133 19.09 7.07 -20.44
C LYS A 133 17.57 7.02 -20.32
N ALA A 134 17.02 6.05 -19.59
CA ALA A 134 15.58 5.89 -19.42
C ALA A 134 15.04 6.62 -18.19
N CYS A 135 15.78 6.62 -17.08
CA CYS A 135 15.21 6.93 -15.76
C CYS A 135 16.13 7.75 -14.84
N TYR A 136 17.29 8.23 -15.30
CA TYR A 136 18.24 8.94 -14.44
C TYR A 136 18.09 10.46 -14.53
N VAL A 137 17.89 11.09 -13.38
CA VAL A 137 17.94 12.54 -13.22
C VAL A 137 18.98 12.84 -12.14
N PRO A 138 20.16 13.37 -12.46
CA PRO A 138 21.26 13.46 -11.51
C PRO A 138 21.02 14.53 -10.43
N THR A 139 20.61 14.11 -9.24
CA THR A 139 20.54 14.96 -8.05
C THR A 139 21.29 14.34 -6.87
N SER A 140 21.62 15.16 -5.85
CA SER A 140 22.32 14.67 -4.65
C SER A 140 21.46 13.74 -3.77
N SER A 141 20.15 13.64 -4.03
CA SER A 141 19.28 12.63 -3.42
C SER A 141 19.54 11.23 -3.96
N ASP A 142 20.06 11.09 -5.19
CA ASP A 142 20.20 9.80 -5.86
C ASP A 142 21.49 9.05 -5.49
N ASN A 143 22.27 9.54 -4.53
CA ASN A 143 23.55 8.94 -4.17
C ASN A 143 23.43 7.46 -3.75
N LEU A 144 22.36 7.09 -3.02
CA LEU A 144 22.12 5.70 -2.64
C LEU A 144 21.71 4.84 -3.84
N VAL A 145 20.90 5.38 -4.74
CA VAL A 145 20.50 4.75 -6.00
C VAL A 145 21.72 4.47 -6.88
N VAL A 146 22.60 5.46 -7.05
CA VAL A 146 23.85 5.33 -7.80
C VAL A 146 24.77 4.29 -7.15
N ALA A 147 24.92 4.32 -5.83
CA ALA A 147 25.72 3.33 -5.10
C ALA A 147 25.17 1.90 -5.30
N TYR A 148 23.85 1.74 -5.24
CA TYR A 148 23.17 0.46 -5.49
C TYR A 148 23.39 -0.03 -6.92
N ARG A 149 23.16 0.82 -7.93
CA ARG A 149 23.37 0.45 -9.34
C ARG A 149 24.83 0.10 -9.64
N ASN A 150 25.79 0.80 -9.04
CA ASN A 150 27.22 0.46 -9.14
C ASN A 150 27.54 -0.87 -8.48
N TRP A 151 27.00 -1.14 -7.29
CA TRP A 151 27.12 -2.44 -6.63
C TRP A 151 26.49 -3.55 -7.47
N PHE A 152 25.28 -3.34 -7.99
CA PHE A 152 24.55 -4.30 -8.80
C PHE A 152 25.26 -4.58 -10.14
N ARG A 153 25.86 -3.56 -10.76
CA ARG A 153 26.78 -3.72 -11.90
C ARG A 153 27.97 -4.61 -11.52
N LYS A 154 28.69 -4.25 -10.45
CA LYS A 154 29.94 -4.91 -10.06
C LYS A 154 29.76 -6.37 -9.66
N TYR A 155 28.71 -6.67 -8.90
CA TYR A 155 28.53 -8.01 -8.30
C TYR A 155 27.51 -8.87 -9.04
N CYS A 156 26.62 -8.26 -9.83
CA CYS A 156 25.54 -8.98 -10.51
C CYS A 156 25.55 -8.76 -12.04
N ASN A 157 26.46 -7.97 -12.61
CA ASN A 157 26.49 -7.63 -14.04
C ASN A 157 25.14 -7.09 -14.55
N HIS A 158 24.49 -6.23 -13.75
CA HIS A 158 23.15 -5.70 -13.98
C HIS A 158 22.03 -6.76 -14.05
N GLN A 159 22.28 -7.99 -13.61
CA GLN A 159 21.36 -9.10 -13.80
C GLN A 159 21.27 -9.98 -12.57
N ILE A 160 20.07 -10.48 -12.30
CA ILE A 160 19.85 -11.43 -11.22
C ILE A 160 20.20 -12.83 -11.73
N GLY A 161 20.79 -13.69 -10.89
CA GLY A 161 21.36 -14.98 -11.30
C GLY A 161 20.45 -15.98 -12.04
N TRP A 162 19.12 -15.79 -12.07
CA TRP A 162 18.21 -16.55 -12.94
C TRP A 162 18.31 -16.14 -14.43
N ALA A 163 18.95 -15.01 -14.75
CA ALA A 163 19.24 -14.54 -16.10
C ALA A 163 20.47 -15.23 -16.72
N LYS A 164 21.31 -15.88 -15.92
CA LYS A 164 22.15 -16.96 -16.46
C LYS A 164 21.19 -18.03 -16.97
N PRO A 165 21.34 -18.55 -18.21
CA PRO A 165 20.34 -19.41 -18.84
C PRO A 165 20.03 -20.63 -17.98
N ASN A 166 19.03 -20.48 -17.13
CA ASN A 166 18.36 -21.56 -16.46
C ASN A 166 17.25 -21.99 -17.41
N PRO A 167 17.35 -23.17 -18.04
CA PRO A 167 16.40 -23.60 -19.06
C PRO A 167 14.96 -23.75 -18.52
N THR A 168 14.76 -23.68 -17.20
CA THR A 168 13.44 -23.73 -16.56
C THR A 168 12.74 -22.37 -16.39
N VAL A 169 13.43 -21.25 -16.63
CA VAL A 169 12.86 -19.89 -16.44
C VAL A 169 12.80 -19.16 -17.77
N ASN A 170 11.59 -18.83 -18.24
CA ASN A 170 11.42 -17.93 -19.38
C ASN A 170 12.00 -16.56 -19.01
N GLN A 171 13.00 -16.11 -19.78
CA GLN A 171 13.72 -14.85 -19.54
C GLN A 171 12.99 -13.62 -20.09
N GLN A 172 11.93 -13.81 -20.86
CA GLN A 172 11.13 -12.72 -21.42
C GLN A 172 10.17 -12.14 -20.37
N LEU A 173 10.04 -10.82 -20.36
CA LEU A 173 9.02 -10.14 -19.55
C LEU A 173 7.61 -10.54 -20.01
N PRO A 174 6.66 -10.67 -19.06
CA PRO A 174 5.27 -10.91 -19.43
C PRO A 174 4.69 -9.71 -20.21
N PRO A 175 3.64 -9.93 -21.03
CA PRO A 175 2.91 -8.85 -21.69
C PRO A 175 2.50 -7.75 -20.71
N THR A 176 2.44 -6.49 -21.16
CA THR A 176 1.99 -5.36 -20.32
C THR A 176 0.51 -5.54 -20.00
N PRO A 177 0.12 -5.75 -18.72
CA PRO A 177 -1.28 -5.69 -18.32
C PRO A 177 -1.84 -4.27 -18.40
N THR A 178 -3.16 -4.15 -18.39
CA THR A 178 -3.84 -2.85 -18.27
C THR A 178 -3.55 -2.21 -16.90
N ARG A 179 -3.68 -0.88 -16.80
CA ARG A 179 -3.56 -0.18 -15.52
C ARG A 179 -4.53 -0.71 -14.46
N ALA A 180 -5.75 -1.05 -14.86
CA ALA A 180 -6.75 -1.63 -13.95
C ALA A 180 -6.29 -2.99 -13.41
N GLN A 181 -5.72 -3.85 -14.25
CA GLN A 181 -5.18 -5.15 -13.82
C GLN A 181 -3.93 -5.03 -12.95
N LEU A 182 -3.11 -3.99 -13.15
CA LEU A 182 -1.93 -3.72 -12.31
C LEU A 182 -2.31 -3.27 -10.92
N LEU A 183 -3.33 -2.43 -10.81
CA LEU A 183 -3.79 -1.82 -9.55
C LEU A 183 -4.92 -2.62 -8.88
N GLU A 184 -5.21 -3.83 -9.37
CA GLU A 184 -6.27 -4.69 -8.84
C GLU A 184 -5.85 -5.33 -7.52
N ARG A 185 -6.29 -4.75 -6.40
CA ARG A 185 -5.87 -5.13 -5.05
C ARG A 185 -6.55 -6.40 -4.55
N TYR A 186 -7.83 -6.61 -4.90
CA TYR A 186 -8.58 -7.72 -4.32
C TYR A 186 -7.92 -9.05 -4.65
N TRP A 187 -7.59 -9.23 -5.93
CA TRP A 187 -7.00 -10.46 -6.40
C TRP A 187 -5.50 -10.57 -6.12
N SER A 188 -4.76 -9.45 -6.18
CA SER A 188 -3.31 -9.47 -5.96
C SER A 188 -2.93 -9.66 -4.49
N HIS A 189 -3.83 -9.31 -3.55
CA HIS A 189 -3.54 -9.35 -2.11
C HIS A 189 -4.68 -9.92 -1.28
N VAL A 190 -5.87 -9.32 -1.32
CA VAL A 190 -6.91 -9.55 -0.31
C VAL A 190 -7.45 -10.97 -0.31
N MET A 191 -7.62 -11.60 -1.47
CA MET A 191 -8.07 -12.99 -1.57
C MET A 191 -7.10 -14.01 -0.94
N GLN A 192 -5.82 -13.68 -0.83
CA GLN A 192 -4.76 -14.56 -0.33
C GLN A 192 -4.29 -14.20 1.08
N CYS A 193 -4.53 -12.95 1.52
CA CYS A 193 -4.20 -12.51 2.86
C CYS A 193 -5.33 -12.87 3.84
N THR A 194 -5.02 -13.66 4.86
CA THR A 194 -5.98 -14.05 5.90
C THR A 194 -6.49 -12.85 6.69
N SER A 195 -5.62 -11.87 6.99
CA SER A 195 -5.99 -10.65 7.72
C SER A 195 -7.02 -9.81 6.95
N CYS A 196 -6.73 -9.51 5.67
CA CYS A 196 -7.57 -8.68 4.83
C CYS A 196 -8.84 -9.39 4.35
N SER A 197 -8.77 -10.69 4.01
CA SER A 197 -9.96 -11.45 3.61
C SER A 197 -10.98 -11.60 4.76
N VAL A 198 -10.50 -11.85 5.98
CA VAL A 198 -11.37 -11.90 7.17
C VAL A 198 -11.95 -10.53 7.47
N ALA A 199 -11.13 -9.47 7.39
CA ALA A 199 -11.61 -8.10 7.54
C ALA A 199 -12.71 -7.77 6.53
N LEU A 200 -12.51 -8.07 5.25
CA LEU A 200 -13.50 -7.85 4.18
C LEU A 200 -14.81 -8.60 4.47
N LYS A 201 -14.75 -9.87 4.89
CA LYS A 201 -15.94 -10.64 5.26
C LYS A 201 -16.70 -10.01 6.44
N ARG A 202 -15.98 -9.63 7.50
CA ARG A 202 -16.57 -9.00 8.71
C ARG A 202 -17.19 -7.66 8.40
N MET A 203 -16.51 -6.85 7.61
CA MET A 203 -17.03 -5.56 7.18
C MET A 203 -18.31 -5.76 6.36
N ARG A 204 -18.34 -6.62 5.34
CA ARG A 204 -19.56 -6.89 4.56
C ARG A 204 -20.73 -7.36 5.44
N ALA A 205 -20.47 -8.19 6.45
CA ALA A 205 -21.49 -8.60 7.41
C ALA A 205 -21.99 -7.41 8.25
N LEU A 206 -21.08 -6.53 8.67
CA LEU A 206 -21.42 -5.31 9.41
C LEU A 206 -22.25 -4.33 8.56
N GLU A 207 -21.92 -4.18 7.27
CA GLU A 207 -22.70 -3.39 6.30
C GLU A 207 -24.16 -3.84 6.28
N VAL A 208 -24.38 -5.13 6.06
CA VAL A 208 -25.71 -5.73 6.00
C VAL A 208 -26.41 -5.57 7.36
N ALA A 209 -25.71 -5.78 8.47
CA ALA A 209 -26.28 -5.62 9.80
C ALA A 209 -26.73 -4.18 10.09
N LEU A 210 -25.93 -3.18 9.70
CA LEU A 210 -26.27 -1.76 9.84
C LEU A 210 -27.44 -1.36 8.93
N LEU A 211 -27.47 -1.85 7.70
CA LEU A 211 -28.61 -1.65 6.79
C LEU A 211 -29.90 -2.26 7.35
N VAL A 212 -29.85 -3.48 7.91
CA VAL A 212 -31.03 -4.08 8.54
C VAL A 212 -31.44 -3.31 9.80
N ALA A 213 -30.48 -2.89 10.63
CA ALA A 213 -30.75 -2.12 11.83
C ALA A 213 -31.37 -0.75 11.50
N SER A 214 -30.89 -0.06 10.47
CA SER A 214 -31.43 1.24 10.06
C SER A 214 -32.87 1.10 9.53
N VAL A 215 -33.15 0.09 8.70
CA VAL A 215 -34.51 -0.23 8.25
C VAL A 215 -35.43 -0.56 9.43
N ALA A 216 -34.95 -1.34 10.39
CA ALA A 216 -35.71 -1.66 11.60
C ALA A 216 -36.02 -0.40 12.43
N VAL A 217 -35.04 0.47 12.67
CA VAL A 217 -35.23 1.74 13.40
C VAL A 217 -36.27 2.63 12.70
N VAL A 218 -36.21 2.75 11.37
CA VAL A 218 -37.20 3.50 10.58
C VAL A 218 -38.59 2.88 10.73
N GLY A 219 -38.70 1.55 10.64
CA GLY A 219 -39.97 0.83 10.84
C GLY A 219 -40.57 1.05 12.23
N PHE A 220 -39.75 0.96 13.29
CA PHE A 220 -40.17 1.24 14.67
C PHE A 220 -40.64 2.69 14.84
N LEU A 221 -39.91 3.67 14.29
CA LEU A 221 -40.29 5.08 14.36
C LEU A 221 -41.56 5.39 13.56
N ALA A 222 -41.81 4.68 12.46
CA ALA A 222 -43.03 4.83 11.65
C ALA A 222 -44.27 4.22 12.34
N ALA A 223 -44.11 3.10 13.05
CA ALA A 223 -45.18 2.42 13.76
C ALA A 223 -45.51 3.03 15.15
N GLY A 224 -44.56 3.74 15.77
CA GLY A 224 -44.72 4.37 17.08
C GLY A 224 -45.66 5.58 17.08
N LYS A 225 -46.76 5.50 17.82
CA LYS A 225 -47.79 6.56 17.95
C LYS A 225 -47.42 7.76 18.86
N GLY A 226 -46.14 8.07 19.14
CA GLY A 226 -45.79 9.13 20.12
C GLY A 226 -44.43 9.85 19.99
N THR A 227 -44.51 11.18 19.91
CA THR A 227 -43.71 12.26 20.58
C THR A 227 -42.18 12.31 20.66
N VAL A 228 -41.35 11.44 20.06
CA VAL A 228 -39.87 11.58 20.20
C VAL A 228 -39.22 12.49 19.13
N VAL A 229 -39.86 12.68 17.97
CA VAL A 229 -39.43 13.65 16.93
C VAL A 229 -40.69 14.27 16.33
N THR A 230 -40.83 15.59 16.46
CA THR A 230 -42.10 16.31 16.29
C THR A 230 -42.50 16.57 14.84
N SER A 231 -41.58 16.43 13.87
CA SER A 231 -41.93 16.51 12.43
C SER A 231 -41.33 15.36 11.61
N SER A 232 -42.05 14.97 10.56
CA SER A 232 -41.60 14.02 9.53
C SER A 232 -40.27 14.43 8.89
N VAL A 233 -40.03 15.74 8.76
CA VAL A 233 -38.82 16.33 8.21
C VAL A 233 -37.60 16.05 9.10
N GLN A 234 -37.74 16.18 10.41
CA GLN A 234 -36.64 15.88 11.35
C GLN A 234 -36.31 14.39 11.39
N ARG A 235 -37.32 13.50 11.29
CA ARG A 235 -37.10 12.05 11.20
C ARG A 235 -36.33 11.68 9.93
N ALA A 236 -36.73 12.24 8.79
CA ALA A 236 -36.05 12.03 7.51
C ALA A 236 -34.60 12.55 7.54
N ALA A 237 -34.37 13.71 8.15
CA ALA A 237 -33.04 14.30 8.27
C ALA A 237 -32.08 13.46 9.14
N VAL A 238 -32.55 12.90 10.26
CA VAL A 238 -31.74 12.03 11.13
C VAL A 238 -31.38 10.74 10.42
N VAL A 239 -32.35 10.11 9.73
CA VAL A 239 -32.13 8.89 8.95
C VAL A 239 -31.16 9.14 7.80
N ALA A 240 -31.34 10.22 7.04
CA ALA A 240 -30.44 10.58 5.95
C ALA A 240 -29.01 10.84 6.43
N ARG A 241 -28.86 11.50 7.59
CA ARG A 241 -27.54 11.81 8.16
C ARG A 241 -26.86 10.55 8.72
N GLN A 242 -27.61 9.61 9.29
CA GLN A 242 -27.10 8.33 9.74
C GLN A 242 -26.64 7.47 8.56
N LEU A 243 -27.48 7.31 7.54
CA LEU A 243 -27.14 6.56 6.31
C LEU A 243 -25.93 7.17 5.61
N HIS A 244 -25.85 8.51 5.54
CA HIS A 244 -24.71 9.17 4.91
C HIS A 244 -23.40 8.99 5.70
N LEU A 245 -23.45 8.96 7.04
CA LEU A 245 -22.27 8.72 7.88
C LEU A 245 -21.79 7.28 7.78
N GLU A 246 -22.72 6.33 7.74
CA GLU A 246 -22.46 4.90 7.51
C GLU A 246 -21.84 4.70 6.11
N ASP A 247 -22.42 5.27 5.06
CA ASP A 247 -21.89 5.21 3.71
C ASP A 247 -20.47 5.78 3.61
N LEU A 248 -20.20 6.94 4.21
CA LEU A 248 -18.88 7.59 4.16
C LEU A 248 -17.80 6.77 4.87
N LEU A 249 -18.09 6.24 6.06
CA LEU A 249 -17.15 5.43 6.83
C LEU A 249 -16.93 4.07 6.16
N PHE A 250 -17.99 3.47 5.63
CA PHE A 250 -17.97 2.13 5.07
C PHE A 250 -17.37 2.13 3.66
N SER A 251 -17.74 3.08 2.81
CA SER A 251 -17.16 3.27 1.47
C SER A 251 -15.65 3.46 1.53
N ARG A 252 -15.15 4.32 2.44
CA ARG A 252 -13.73 4.60 2.56
C ARG A 252 -12.92 3.43 3.12
N THR A 253 -13.50 2.61 3.99
CA THR A 253 -12.82 1.40 4.52
C THR A 253 -12.90 0.24 3.53
N MET A 254 -13.99 0.12 2.77
CA MET A 254 -14.11 -0.83 1.66
C MET A 254 -13.20 -0.50 0.48
N SER A 255 -12.99 0.78 0.17
CA SER A 255 -12.03 1.18 -0.87
C SER A 255 -10.57 0.85 -0.49
N MET A 256 -10.26 0.67 0.81
CA MET A 256 -8.95 0.18 1.24
C MET A 256 -8.81 -1.32 0.97
N LEU A 257 -9.87 -2.11 1.20
CA LEU A 257 -9.85 -3.57 1.02
C LEU A 257 -10.18 -4.02 -0.42
N THR A 258 -10.73 -3.15 -1.25
CA THR A 258 -11.02 -3.45 -2.66
C THR A 258 -10.77 -2.21 -3.49
N SER A 259 -10.01 -2.32 -4.58
CA SER A 259 -10.03 -1.30 -5.65
C SER A 259 -11.40 -1.40 -6.32
N ASP A 260 -12.18 -0.30 -6.32
CA ASP A 260 -13.55 -0.15 -6.86
C ASP A 260 -14.24 -1.46 -7.25
N VAL A 261 -15.16 -1.90 -6.38
CA VAL A 261 -15.94 -3.14 -6.45
C VAL A 261 -16.46 -3.40 -7.88
N SER A 262 -15.65 -4.05 -8.69
CA SER A 262 -16.12 -4.74 -9.89
C SER A 262 -15.66 -6.17 -9.76
N ASN A 263 -16.62 -7.08 -9.59
CA ASN A 263 -16.41 -8.51 -9.54
C ASN A 263 -16.15 -9.07 -10.96
N ASP A 264 -15.38 -8.34 -11.76
CA ASP A 264 -15.07 -8.68 -13.14
C ASP A 264 -13.91 -9.67 -13.16
N ALA A 265 -14.21 -10.92 -13.48
CA ALA A 265 -13.24 -12.01 -13.60
C ALA A 265 -12.21 -11.77 -14.72
N SER A 266 -12.41 -10.78 -15.60
CA SER A 266 -11.42 -10.34 -16.59
C SER A 266 -10.25 -9.55 -15.97
N ARG A 267 -10.39 -9.10 -14.70
CA ARG A 267 -9.36 -8.38 -13.93
C ARG A 267 -8.41 -9.27 -13.13
N LYS A 268 -8.31 -10.57 -13.46
CA LYS A 268 -7.33 -11.46 -12.80
C LYS A 268 -5.92 -10.82 -12.80
N PRO A 269 -5.23 -10.82 -11.65
CA PRO A 269 -4.04 -10.02 -11.45
C PRO A 269 -2.83 -10.73 -12.04
N VAL A 270 -1.82 -9.94 -12.37
CA VAL A 270 -0.52 -10.46 -12.87
C VAL A 270 0.51 -10.58 -11.72
N MET A 271 0.13 -10.19 -10.51
CA MET A 271 0.96 -10.14 -9.31
C MET A 271 0.24 -10.75 -8.10
N CYS A 272 1.02 -11.38 -7.22
CA CYS A 272 0.56 -12.16 -6.07
C CYS A 272 1.37 -11.71 -4.85
N CYS A 273 0.75 -11.09 -3.87
CA CYS A 273 1.36 -10.77 -2.58
C CYS A 273 1.09 -11.92 -1.59
N CYS A 274 2.11 -12.70 -1.27
CA CYS A 274 2.03 -13.66 -0.18
C CYS A 274 2.33 -12.96 1.15
N CYS A 275 1.45 -13.11 2.13
CA CYS A 275 1.62 -12.65 3.51
C CYS A 275 1.81 -13.82 4.46
#